data_AF-A0A847AW18-F1
#
_entry.id   AF-A0A847AW18-F1
#
_cell.length_a   1.000
_cell.length_b   1.000
_cell.length_c   1.000
_cell.angle_alpha   90.00
_cell.angle_beta   90.00
_cell.angle_gamma   90.00
#
_symmetry.space_group_name_H-M   'P 1'
#
loop_
_entity.id
_entity.type
_entity.pdbx_description
1 polymer ?
#
loop_
_entity_poly.entity_id
_entity_poly.type
_entity_poly.pdbx_seq_one_letter_code
_entity_poly.pdbx_strand_id
1 'polypeptide(L)'
;FNPHMKTSFGYPLSLGTESIGEYFELELNEKIDLDLFVEKMNSVMPKEMQIIKASVSEDTDSLMKRCKYAEYLISIESDTIDENELNGYFNEMLSEGVIYIRQKKNKKNKLVSKEINTKELINYLKAEKINDNKINVMAVFKTLETGSMRVEEFIKLIIEKGFEVDYSTIMKIDALDKEMNPIM
;
A
#
# COMPACT_ATOMS: atom_id res chain seq x y z
N PHE A 1 17.49 12.37 29.83
CA PHE A 1 17.57 11.76 28.49
C PHE A 1 16.39 10.81 28.39
N ASN A 2 15.45 11.04 27.48
CA ASN A 2 14.30 10.15 27.33
C ASN A 2 14.60 9.26 26.10
N PRO A 3 15.08 8.02 26.29
CA PRO A 3 15.39 7.15 25.17
C PRO A 3 14.10 6.89 24.39
N HIS A 4 13.99 7.53 23.23
CA HIS A 4 12.93 7.24 22.29
C HIS A 4 13.35 6.02 21.48
N MET A 5 12.45 5.04 21.41
CA MET A 5 12.61 3.91 20.51
C MET A 5 12.79 4.43 19.08
N LYS A 6 13.90 4.06 18.43
CA LYS A 6 14.08 4.36 17.01
C LYS A 6 13.39 3.26 16.23
N THR A 7 12.29 3.61 15.58
CA THR A 7 11.54 2.71 14.70
C THR A 7 11.36 3.31 13.33
N SER A 8 11.42 2.47 12.31
CA SER A 8 11.06 2.80 10.94
C SER A 8 9.95 1.86 10.47
N PHE A 9 9.11 2.30 9.53
CA PHE A 9 8.04 1.48 8.96
C PHE A 9 8.18 1.44 7.44
N GLY A 10 7.88 0.28 6.86
CA GLY A 10 7.61 0.14 5.43
C GLY A 10 6.31 0.85 5.12
N TYR A 11 6.20 1.42 3.92
CA TYR A 11 5.13 2.36 3.53
C TYR A 11 3.78 2.11 4.27
N PRO A 12 3.37 3.02 5.18
CA PRO A 12 2.37 2.71 6.20
C PRO A 12 0.96 2.58 5.62
N LEU A 13 0.12 1.81 6.32
CA LEU A 13 -1.28 1.55 5.96
C LEU A 13 -2.14 2.82 6.03
N SER A 14 -3.09 2.92 5.11
CA SER A 14 -4.19 3.88 5.20
C SER A 14 -5.27 3.36 6.15
N LEU A 15 -6.05 4.26 6.74
CA LEU A 15 -7.12 3.90 7.66
C LEU A 15 -8.18 3.04 6.94
N GLY A 16 -8.56 1.91 7.54
CA GLY A 16 -9.56 0.99 6.95
C GLY A 16 -8.96 -0.01 5.95
N THR A 17 -7.64 -0.11 5.86
CA THR A 17 -6.94 -1.13 5.05
C THR A 17 -6.43 -2.26 5.96
N GLU A 18 -6.67 -3.50 5.54
CA GLU A 18 -6.07 -4.69 6.15
C GLU A 18 -4.70 -4.98 5.51
N SER A 19 -3.82 -5.68 6.22
CA SER A 19 -2.51 -6.06 5.69
C SER A 19 -2.04 -7.41 6.19
N ILE A 20 -1.30 -8.10 5.32
CA ILE A 20 -0.65 -9.37 5.63
C ILE A 20 0.88 -9.31 5.48
N GLY A 21 1.43 -8.17 5.05
CA GLY A 21 2.85 -7.96 4.76
C GLY A 21 3.34 -6.58 5.19
N GLU A 22 3.42 -6.35 6.50
CA GLU A 22 3.98 -5.12 7.08
C GLU A 22 5.40 -5.33 7.57
N TYR A 23 6.21 -4.30 7.36
CA TYR A 23 7.60 -4.27 7.81
C TYR A 23 7.80 -3.12 8.78
N PHE A 24 8.58 -3.37 9.81
CA PHE A 24 9.11 -2.34 10.67
C PHE A 24 10.53 -2.70 11.09
N GLU A 25 11.37 -1.70 11.30
CA GLU A 25 12.67 -1.85 11.92
C GLU A 25 12.67 -1.19 13.29
N LEU A 26 13.49 -1.72 14.19
CA LEU A 26 13.71 -1.16 15.52
C LEU A 26 15.20 -1.27 15.90
N GLU A 27 15.71 -0.27 16.60
CA GLU A 27 17.07 -0.28 17.15
C GLU A 27 17.02 -0.72 18.62
N LEU A 28 17.74 -1.79 18.96
CA LEU A 28 17.89 -2.28 20.34
C LEU A 28 19.26 -1.89 20.90
N ASN A 29 19.30 -1.60 22.20
CA ASN A 29 20.55 -1.30 22.91
C ASN A 29 21.45 -2.54 23.06
N GLU A 30 20.85 -3.72 23.05
CA GLU A 30 21.53 -4.99 23.26
C GLU A 30 21.12 -5.98 22.17
N LYS A 31 22.03 -6.90 21.83
CA LYS A 31 21.70 -8.01 20.94
C LYS A 31 20.74 -8.96 21.63
N ILE A 32 19.70 -9.37 20.92
CA ILE A 32 18.76 -10.40 21.32
C ILE A 32 18.74 -11.49 20.25
N ASP A 33 18.54 -12.72 20.69
CA ASP A 33 18.24 -13.83 19.78
C ASP A 33 16.91 -13.55 19.05
N LEU A 34 16.87 -13.82 17.73
CA LEU A 34 15.72 -13.45 16.90
C LEU A 34 14.47 -14.25 17.26
N ASP A 35 14.60 -15.54 17.57
CA ASP A 35 13.45 -16.38 17.95
C ASP A 35 12.90 -15.93 19.30
N LEU A 36 13.78 -15.63 20.26
CA LEU A 36 13.40 -15.06 21.56
C LEU A 36 12.72 -13.68 21.41
N PHE A 37 13.17 -12.86 20.46
CA PHE A 37 12.55 -11.57 20.17
C PHE A 37 11.12 -11.75 19.66
N VAL A 38 10.93 -12.62 18.66
CA VAL A 38 9.61 -12.94 18.09
C VAL A 38 8.67 -13.47 19.17
N GLU A 39 9.13 -14.42 19.99
CA GLU A 39 8.35 -14.99 21.10
C GLU A 39 7.89 -13.91 22.09
N LYS A 40 8.84 -13.09 22.58
CA LYS A 40 8.53 -12.04 23.56
C LYS A 40 7.56 -11.00 23.02
N MET A 41 7.76 -10.55 21.79
CA MET A 41 6.87 -9.57 21.16
C MET A 41 5.47 -10.15 20.96
N ASN A 42 5.37 -11.34 20.37
CA ASN A 42 4.09 -12.00 20.11
C ASN A 42 3.31 -12.29 21.40
N SER A 43 3.98 -12.50 22.54
CA SER A 43 3.33 -12.71 23.85
C SER A 43 2.55 -11.50 24.37
N VAL A 44 2.88 -10.29 23.91
CA VAL A 44 2.24 -9.03 24.34
C VAL A 44 1.46 -8.33 23.23
N MET A 45 1.61 -8.76 21.98
CA MET A 45 0.87 -8.21 20.84
C MET A 45 -0.53 -8.83 20.72
N PRO A 46 -1.51 -8.09 20.15
CA PRO A 46 -2.83 -8.64 19.84
C PRO A 46 -2.74 -9.85 18.89
N LYS A 47 -3.69 -10.78 18.98
CA LYS A 47 -3.66 -12.00 18.14
C LYS A 47 -3.78 -11.69 16.64
N GLU A 48 -4.40 -10.56 16.33
CA GLU A 48 -4.63 -10.03 15.00
C GLU A 48 -3.37 -9.36 14.41
N MET A 49 -2.32 -9.16 15.22
CA MET A 49 -1.05 -8.56 14.81
C MET A 49 0.11 -9.34 15.42
N GLN A 50 0.78 -10.16 14.61
CA GLN A 50 1.87 -11.03 15.07
C GLN A 50 3.08 -10.90 14.14
N ILE A 51 4.28 -10.97 14.71
CA ILE A 51 5.53 -11.03 13.96
C ILE A 51 5.67 -12.43 13.38
N ILE A 52 5.73 -12.51 12.05
CA ILE A 52 5.86 -13.77 11.31
C ILE A 52 7.31 -14.15 11.01
N LYS A 53 8.21 -13.16 10.93
CA LYS A 53 9.63 -13.32 10.60
C LYS A 53 10.40 -12.11 11.11
N ALA A 54 11.64 -12.31 11.52
CA ALA A 54 12.54 -11.25 11.95
C ALA A 54 13.96 -11.53 11.43
N SER A 55 14.70 -10.48 11.11
CA SER A 55 16.11 -10.54 10.70
C SER A 55 16.86 -9.33 11.22
N VAL A 56 18.20 -9.41 11.23
CA VAL A 56 19.04 -8.25 11.47
C VAL A 56 19.16 -7.48 10.15
N SER A 57 18.77 -6.21 10.15
CA SER A 57 18.97 -5.32 9.01
C SER A 57 20.40 -4.78 9.03
N GLU A 58 21.15 -5.02 7.95
CA GLU A 58 22.46 -4.40 7.69
C GLU A 58 22.34 -3.19 6.75
N ASP A 59 21.11 -2.84 6.36
CA ASP A 59 20.84 -1.74 5.46
C ASP A 59 21.13 -0.38 6.09
N THR A 60 21.76 0.49 5.32
CA THR A 60 22.06 1.88 5.73
C THR A 60 20.93 2.84 5.37
N ASP A 61 20.09 2.46 4.41
CA ASP A 61 18.90 3.22 4.02
C ASP A 61 17.71 2.84 4.91
N SER A 62 16.88 3.83 5.25
CA SER A 62 15.67 3.57 6.03
C SER A 62 14.74 2.61 5.29
N LEU A 63 14.01 1.77 6.02
CA LEU A 63 13.00 0.87 5.47
C LEU A 63 12.04 1.57 4.49
N MET A 64 11.60 2.80 4.82
CA MET A 64 10.73 3.60 3.94
C MET A 64 11.39 3.94 2.60
N LYS A 65 12.70 4.16 2.58
CA LYS A 65 13.47 4.42 1.35
C LYS A 65 13.69 3.15 0.54
N ARG A 66 13.80 1.99 1.20
CA ARG A 66 13.92 0.66 0.56
C ARG A 66 12.62 0.20 -0.09
N CYS A 67 11.48 0.49 0.53
CA CYS A 67 10.16 0.27 -0.05
C CYS A 67 9.97 1.16 -1.29
N LYS A 68 9.93 0.55 -2.47
CA LYS A 68 9.67 1.22 -3.76
C LYS A 68 8.27 0.95 -4.30
N TYR A 69 7.62 -0.10 -3.84
CA TYR A 69 6.25 -0.40 -4.20
C TYR A 69 5.43 -0.89 -3.01
N ALA A 70 4.11 -0.75 -3.11
CA ALA A 70 3.14 -1.40 -2.26
C ALA A 70 2.15 -2.16 -3.14
N GLU A 71 1.96 -3.44 -2.83
CA GLU A 71 1.08 -4.35 -3.53
C GLU A 71 -0.26 -4.45 -2.80
N TYR A 72 -1.35 -4.42 -3.55
CA TYR A 72 -2.71 -4.47 -3.04
C TYR A 72 -3.55 -5.47 -3.81
N LEU A 73 -4.43 -6.14 -3.07
CA LEU A 73 -5.61 -6.81 -3.58
C LEU A 73 -6.84 -6.00 -3.15
N ILE A 74 -7.55 -5.45 -4.12
CA ILE A 74 -8.77 -4.67 -3.89
C ILE A 74 -9.94 -5.49 -4.40
N SER A 75 -10.82 -5.93 -3.51
CA SER A 75 -12.05 -6.61 -3.91
C SER A 75 -13.14 -5.57 -4.08
N ILE A 76 -13.79 -5.56 -5.24
CA ILE A 76 -14.91 -4.69 -5.58
C ILE A 76 -16.16 -5.56 -5.74
N GLU A 77 -17.22 -5.19 -5.04
CA GLU A 77 -18.56 -5.73 -5.25
C GLU A 77 -19.29 -4.83 -6.24
N SER A 78 -19.79 -5.43 -7.32
CA SER A 78 -20.54 -4.77 -8.38
C SER A 78 -21.16 -5.80 -9.31
N ASP A 79 -22.44 -5.62 -9.65
CA ASP A 79 -23.15 -6.46 -10.62
C ASP A 79 -22.96 -6.00 -12.08
N THR A 80 -22.40 -4.80 -12.30
CA THR A 80 -22.43 -4.13 -13.60
C THR A 80 -21.06 -3.94 -14.24
N ILE A 81 -19.96 -4.07 -13.49
CA ILE A 81 -18.62 -3.92 -14.05
C ILE A 81 -18.27 -5.11 -14.96
N ASP A 82 -17.87 -4.80 -16.20
CA ASP A 82 -17.19 -5.73 -17.09
C ASP A 82 -15.66 -5.69 -16.87
N GLU A 83 -15.06 -6.87 -16.69
CA GLU A 83 -13.61 -7.01 -16.45
C GLU A 83 -12.76 -6.46 -17.59
N ASN A 84 -13.17 -6.65 -18.85
CA ASN A 84 -12.39 -6.23 -20.00
C ASN A 84 -12.44 -4.71 -20.17
N GLU A 85 -13.61 -4.10 -19.95
CA GLU A 85 -13.75 -2.64 -19.95
C GLU A 85 -12.91 -1.99 -18.85
N LEU A 86 -12.95 -2.54 -17.63
CA LEU A 86 -12.14 -2.06 -16.52
C LEU A 86 -10.64 -2.21 -16.79
N ASN A 87 -10.19 -3.35 -17.32
CA ASN A 87 -8.80 -3.53 -17.77
C ASN A 87 -8.43 -2.59 -18.93
N GLY A 88 -9.38 -2.23 -19.80
CA GLY A 88 -9.21 -1.19 -20.82
C GLY A 88 -8.88 0.17 -20.20
N TYR A 89 -9.62 0.57 -19.15
CA TYR A 89 -9.32 1.80 -18.41
C TYR A 89 -7.99 1.72 -17.65
N PHE A 90 -7.66 0.57 -17.08
CA PHE A 90 -6.34 0.38 -16.43
C PHE A 90 -5.19 0.53 -17.43
N ASN A 91 -5.36 0.03 -18.66
CA ASN A 91 -4.39 0.27 -19.73
C ASN A 91 -4.27 1.75 -20.06
N GLU A 92 -5.37 2.53 -20.11
CA GLU A 92 -5.33 3.99 -20.25
C GLU A 92 -4.52 4.63 -19.10
N MET A 93 -4.80 4.26 -17.85
CA MET A 93 -4.09 4.78 -16.66
C MET A 93 -2.58 4.51 -16.68
N LEU A 94 -2.17 3.35 -17.22
CA LEU A 94 -0.77 2.92 -17.31
C LEU A 94 -0.05 3.49 -18.54
N SER A 95 -0.74 3.63 -19.68
CA SER A 95 -0.12 3.91 -20.98
C SER A 95 -0.31 5.33 -21.49
N GLU A 96 -1.43 5.99 -21.18
CA GLU A 96 -1.73 7.40 -21.51
C GLU A 96 -1.62 8.29 -20.26
N GLY A 97 -2.07 7.78 -19.12
CA GLY A 97 -2.03 8.44 -17.83
C GLY A 97 -3.26 9.31 -17.63
N VAL A 98 -3.95 9.10 -16.52
CA VAL A 98 -5.12 9.87 -16.12
C VAL A 98 -4.67 10.94 -15.14
N ILE A 99 -5.09 12.17 -15.40
CA ILE A 99 -4.81 13.32 -14.54
C ILE A 99 -5.90 13.46 -13.49
N TYR A 100 -5.52 13.59 -12.23
CA TYR A 100 -6.44 13.86 -11.13
C TYR A 100 -5.88 14.87 -10.13
N ILE A 101 -6.78 15.47 -9.35
CA ILE A 101 -6.43 16.50 -8.37
C ILE A 101 -6.44 15.90 -6.97
N ARG A 102 -5.27 15.89 -6.32
CA ARG A 102 -5.14 15.58 -4.89
C ARG A 102 -5.17 16.86 -4.08
N GLN A 103 -6.10 16.95 -3.14
CA GLN A 103 -6.16 18.06 -2.17
C GLN A 103 -5.49 17.67 -0.86
N LYS A 104 -4.69 18.58 -0.30
CA LYS A 104 -4.11 18.45 1.05
C LYS A 104 -4.09 19.78 1.78
N LYS A 105 -4.16 19.74 3.11
CA LYS A 105 -3.88 20.93 3.91
C LYS A 105 -2.38 21.11 4.09
N ASN A 106 -1.89 22.32 3.90
CA ASN A 106 -0.49 22.64 4.22
C ASN A 106 -0.29 22.92 5.72
N LYS A 107 0.95 23.20 6.11
CA LYS A 107 1.32 23.59 7.50
C LYS A 107 0.56 24.81 8.04
N LYS A 108 -0.03 25.63 7.16
CA LYS A 108 -0.86 26.80 7.51
C LYS A 108 -2.37 26.49 7.47
N ASN A 109 -2.74 25.21 7.46
CA ASN A 109 -4.12 24.72 7.39
C ASN A 109 -4.91 25.17 6.15
N LYS A 110 -4.23 25.64 5.09
CA LYS A 110 -4.86 26.01 3.81
C LYS A 110 -4.93 24.79 2.90
N LEU A 111 -6.08 24.62 2.24
CA LEU A 111 -6.25 23.64 1.17
C LEU A 111 -5.34 24.01 0.00
N VAL A 112 -4.60 23.02 -0.47
CA VAL A 112 -3.73 23.10 -1.64
C VAL A 112 -4.04 21.92 -2.54
N SER A 113 -4.18 22.20 -3.83
CA SER A 113 -4.42 21.19 -4.86
C SER A 113 -3.12 20.87 -5.58
N LYS A 114 -2.88 19.60 -5.87
CA LYS A 114 -1.79 19.14 -6.72
C LYS A 114 -2.38 18.26 -7.82
N GLU A 115 -2.01 18.56 -9.05
CA GLU A 115 -2.28 17.70 -10.20
C GLU A 115 -1.31 16.52 -10.19
N ILE A 116 -1.83 15.31 -10.40
CA ILE A 116 -1.08 14.06 -10.37
C ILE A 116 -1.48 13.23 -11.58
N ASN A 117 -0.49 12.61 -12.23
CA ASN A 117 -0.70 11.65 -13.29
C ASN A 117 -0.56 10.21 -12.74
N THR A 118 -1.50 9.32 -13.06
CA THR A 118 -1.48 7.92 -12.62
C THR A 118 -0.20 7.17 -13.01
N LYS A 119 0.41 7.47 -14.16
CA LYS A 119 1.67 6.84 -14.61
C LYS A 119 2.83 6.99 -13.65
N GLU A 120 2.84 8.11 -12.92
CA GLU A 120 3.89 8.42 -11.96
C GLU A 120 3.81 7.52 -10.72
N LEU A 121 2.62 7.02 -10.41
CA LEU A 121 2.32 6.33 -9.14
C LEU A 121 1.91 4.87 -9.30
N ILE A 122 1.54 4.43 -10.51
CA ILE A 122 1.06 3.07 -10.74
C ILE A 122 2.10 2.31 -11.57
N ASN A 123 2.41 1.10 -11.12
CA ASN A 123 3.33 0.19 -11.80
C ASN A 123 2.59 -0.95 -12.51
N TYR A 124 1.51 -1.45 -11.88
CA TYR A 124 0.73 -2.57 -12.40
C TYR A 124 -0.72 -2.45 -11.95
N LEU A 125 -1.63 -2.87 -12.83
CA LEU A 125 -3.05 -3.02 -12.57
C LEU A 125 -3.57 -4.22 -13.37
N LYS A 126 -4.43 -5.03 -12.75
CA LYS A 126 -5.22 -6.03 -13.45
C LYS A 126 -6.51 -6.30 -12.67
N ALA A 127 -7.62 -6.25 -13.36
CA ALA A 127 -8.91 -6.75 -12.88
C ALA A 127 -9.07 -8.22 -13.28
N GLU A 128 -9.64 -9.03 -12.38
CA GLU A 128 -10.05 -10.41 -12.63
C GLU A 128 -11.45 -10.63 -12.02
N LYS A 129 -12.41 -11.05 -12.84
CA LYS A 129 -13.76 -11.38 -12.38
C LYS A 129 -13.70 -12.67 -11.58
N ILE A 130 -14.18 -12.61 -10.33
CA ILE A 130 -14.24 -13.77 -9.44
C ILE A 130 -15.56 -14.51 -9.61
N ASN A 131 -16.65 -13.75 -9.75
CA ASN A 131 -18.00 -14.22 -10.03
C ASN A 131 -18.85 -13.04 -10.55
N ASP A 132 -20.15 -13.25 -10.72
CA ASP A 132 -21.03 -12.24 -11.31
C ASP A 132 -21.11 -10.90 -10.57
N ASN A 133 -20.86 -10.88 -9.26
CA ASN A 133 -20.99 -9.70 -8.42
C ASN A 133 -19.67 -9.22 -7.80
N LYS A 134 -18.54 -9.82 -8.18
CA LYS A 134 -17.25 -9.54 -7.54
C LYS A 134 -16.10 -9.58 -8.52
N ILE A 135 -15.27 -8.54 -8.43
CA ILE A 135 -14.03 -8.40 -9.18
C ILE A 135 -12.89 -8.15 -8.20
N ASN A 136 -11.76 -8.81 -8.42
CA ASN A 136 -10.52 -8.52 -7.73
C ASN A 136 -9.64 -7.66 -8.62
N VAL A 137 -9.08 -6.60 -8.05
CA VAL A 137 -8.08 -5.75 -8.69
C VAL A 137 -6.75 -5.95 -7.99
N MET A 138 -5.78 -6.48 -8.70
CA MET A 138 -4.38 -6.52 -8.29
C MET A 138 -3.72 -5.20 -8.70
N ALA A 139 -3.15 -4.49 -7.74
CA ALA A 139 -2.55 -3.18 -7.96
C ALA A 139 -1.18 -3.09 -7.32
N VAL A 140 -0.20 -2.56 -8.06
CA VAL A 140 1.13 -2.24 -7.54
C VAL A 140 1.36 -0.75 -7.69
N PHE A 141 1.44 -0.06 -6.56
CA PHE A 141 1.66 1.38 -6.50
C PHE A 141 3.10 1.70 -6.13
N LYS A 142 3.71 2.67 -6.82
CA LYS A 142 5.05 3.19 -6.54
C LYS A 142 5.03 4.02 -5.28
N THR A 143 5.98 3.80 -4.38
CA THR A 143 6.17 4.59 -3.16
C THR A 143 7.29 5.60 -3.37
N LEU A 144 6.94 6.89 -3.37
CA LEU A 144 7.88 8.00 -3.55
C LEU A 144 7.99 8.81 -2.25
N GLU A 145 9.05 9.62 -2.12
CA GLU A 145 9.17 10.58 -1.02
C GLU A 145 8.00 11.57 -0.96
N THR A 146 7.39 11.86 -2.12
CA THR A 146 6.22 12.74 -2.21
C THR A 146 4.88 12.04 -1.96
N GLY A 147 4.89 10.73 -1.71
CA GLY A 147 3.74 9.87 -1.47
C GLY A 147 3.56 8.77 -2.55
N SER A 148 2.54 7.93 -2.36
CA SER A 148 2.09 6.94 -3.36
C SER A 148 0.68 7.27 -3.87
N MET A 149 0.14 6.42 -4.74
CA MET A 149 -1.28 6.36 -5.02
C MET A 149 -2.03 5.95 -3.74
N ARG A 150 -3.17 6.60 -3.48
CA ARG A 150 -4.07 6.19 -2.40
C ARG A 150 -5.15 5.31 -3.00
N VAL A 151 -5.47 4.20 -2.34
CA VAL A 151 -6.47 3.26 -2.86
C VAL A 151 -7.84 3.93 -2.98
N GLU A 152 -8.19 4.84 -2.06
CA GLU A 152 -9.45 5.58 -2.11
C GLU A 152 -9.52 6.52 -3.31
N GLU A 153 -8.39 7.16 -3.66
CA GLU A 153 -8.30 7.98 -4.87
C GLU A 153 -8.36 7.11 -6.13
N PHE A 154 -7.83 5.89 -6.08
CA PHE A 154 -7.87 4.95 -7.19
C PHE A 154 -9.30 4.48 -7.46
N ILE A 155 -10.02 4.06 -6.41
CA ILE A 155 -11.43 3.69 -6.48
C ILE A 155 -12.27 4.89 -6.95
N LYS A 156 -11.97 6.11 -6.49
CA LYS A 156 -12.65 7.32 -6.97
C LYS A 156 -12.50 7.54 -8.46
N LEU A 157 -11.31 7.28 -9.04
CA LEU A 157 -11.09 7.39 -10.49
C LEU A 157 -11.90 6.35 -11.28
N ILE A 158 -12.01 5.13 -10.75
CA ILE A 158 -12.86 4.08 -11.32
C ILE A 158 -14.32 4.55 -11.34
N ILE A 159 -14.83 5.08 -10.23
CA ILE A 159 -16.20 5.60 -10.14
C ILE A 159 -16.41 6.79 -11.08
N GLU A 160 -15.47 7.74 -11.13
CA GLU A 160 -15.55 8.92 -12.00
C GLU A 160 -15.52 8.57 -13.50
N LYS A 161 -14.91 7.44 -13.87
CA LYS A 161 -14.96 6.91 -15.24
C LYS A 161 -16.33 6.33 -15.60
N GLY A 162 -17.15 5.99 -14.61
CA GLY A 162 -18.51 5.48 -14.78
C GLY A 162 -18.72 4.03 -14.33
N PHE A 163 -17.74 3.40 -13.69
CA PHE A 163 -17.91 2.07 -13.12
C PHE A 163 -18.63 2.16 -11.77
N GLU A 164 -19.66 1.33 -11.58
CA GLU A 164 -20.43 1.28 -10.33
C GLU A 164 -19.72 0.39 -9.31
N VAL A 165 -19.36 0.97 -8.16
CA VAL A 165 -18.69 0.27 -7.05
C VAL A 165 -19.60 0.35 -5.84
N ASP A 166 -20.27 -0.75 -5.52
CA ASP A 166 -21.22 -0.83 -4.39
C ASP A 166 -20.48 -0.88 -3.06
N TYR A 167 -19.47 -1.74 -3.01
CA TYR A 167 -18.61 -1.94 -1.85
C TYR A 167 -17.21 -2.33 -2.28
N SER A 168 -16.22 -2.05 -1.43
CA SER A 168 -14.87 -2.54 -1.66
C SER A 168 -14.16 -2.86 -0.34
N THR A 169 -13.31 -3.88 -0.38
CA THR A 169 -12.33 -4.18 0.66
C THR A 169 -10.93 -4.02 0.10
N ILE A 170 -10.01 -3.60 0.98
CA ILE A 170 -8.64 -3.27 0.60
C ILE A 170 -7.70 -4.09 1.48
N MET A 171 -6.89 -4.92 0.84
CA MET A 171 -5.83 -5.68 1.49
C MET A 171 -4.49 -5.28 0.89
N LYS A 172 -3.58 -4.73 1.70
CA LYS A 172 -2.17 -4.60 1.33
C LYS A 172 -1.52 -5.97 1.48
N ILE A 173 -0.92 -6.46 0.39
CA ILE A 173 -0.29 -7.77 0.35
C ILE A 173 1.15 -7.65 0.84
N ASP A 174 1.91 -6.71 0.27
CA ASP A 174 3.33 -6.59 0.58
C ASP A 174 3.87 -5.17 0.30
N ALA A 175 5.05 -4.88 0.82
CA ALA A 175 5.91 -3.79 0.38
C ALA A 175 7.12 -4.38 -0.35
N LEU A 176 7.46 -3.82 -1.50
CA LEU A 176 8.48 -4.37 -2.38
C LEU A 176 9.64 -3.41 -2.57
N ASP A 177 10.83 -3.96 -2.81
CA ASP A 177 12.02 -3.21 -3.17
C ASP A 177 12.00 -2.74 -4.64
N LYS A 178 13.10 -2.11 -5.10
CA LYS A 178 13.25 -1.61 -6.47
C LYS A 178 13.22 -2.71 -7.55
N GLU A 179 13.50 -3.96 -7.16
CA GLU A 179 13.52 -5.15 -8.01
C GLU A 179 12.19 -5.91 -7.94
N MET A 180 11.20 -5.36 -7.22
CA MET A 180 9.88 -5.95 -6.96
C MET A 180 9.93 -7.23 -6.12
N ASN A 181 10.99 -7.41 -5.31
CA ASN A 181 11.05 -8.48 -4.32
C ASN A 181 10.46 -8.01 -2.99
N PRO A 182 9.85 -8.92 -2.19
CA PRO A 182 9.55 -8.64 -0.79
C PRO A 182 10.78 -8.12 -0.05
N ILE A 183 10.58 -7.21 0.90
CA ILE A 183 11.70 -6.58 1.63
C ILE A 183 12.51 -7.60 2.46
N MET A 184 11.96 -8.78 2.77
CA MET A 184 12.63 -9.81 3.58
C MET A 184 12.36 -11.26 3.18
#